data_AF-A0A9D5PZE5-F1
#
_entry.id   AF-A0A9D5PZE5-F1
#
_cell.length_a   1.000
_cell.length_b   1.000
_cell.length_c   1.000
_cell.angle_alpha   90.00
_cell.angle_beta   90.00
_cell.angle_gamma   90.00
#
_symmetry.space_group_name_H-M   'P 1'
#
loop_
_entity.id
_entity.type
_entity.pdbx_description
1 polymer ?
#
loop_
_entity_poly.entity_id
_entity_poly.type
_entity_poly.pdbx_seq_one_letter_code
_entity_poly.pdbx_strand_id
1 'polypeptide(L)'
;MRKKIWRTGSKLLCLLLVFLLLPSLGGCGVIRYLRDRFFFDEYADLPPYEIGKEFVYSRDLSAIEEKMTEVRFLIAQGTDYAAFELLYTTLRTEDAAYLSEQTEKYALLRDLDGSNTEWQAGYTHCLNFERNFALWLIETEELLAASAFRPLYYEGLTDAQVEAHVSELKGMYSEEEKALQERIEMLEENYGTDGSDAMEAYVALVRARNELAVMNGYGDYATYAHAVLYGRDYGKAEIDRLLHYVQQYVCALSQDVGAHWAELEAAQLHWGKADRDAYTNFFYRGFHRYGAKKYLDAYADAVGGELCATYDALWQNGYCFYGNDTENSYQGAYQGYFEAEGVPYLYFGPYYQDVMTVTHELGHYYHATKGNNRDYDLLELHSQGNEMLFLAYLGANGGALGLSETCLTAILTRQYADMLDSVVIGAAMYEFELRCYEATDLQPESAREILDNVMQKYGISNEEYILDNAAVSPLYYISYAVSGVSALTLGAAAQADFAGAVALYESLCSVEDESGFIEALRSVGMDSPFEEKAYLALRASLSEYANGQKAA
;
A
#
# COMPACT_ATOMS: atom_id res chain seq x y z
N MET A 1 0.23 -20.93 27.27
CA MET A 1 -0.96 -20.78 26.41
C MET A 1 -1.69 -19.46 26.69
N ARG A 2 -2.06 -19.15 27.94
CA ARG A 2 -2.74 -17.88 28.33
C ARG A 2 -1.95 -16.58 28.12
N LYS A 3 -0.63 -16.55 28.35
CA LYS A 3 0.23 -15.40 28.00
C LYS A 3 0.33 -15.11 26.49
N LYS A 4 -0.04 -16.07 25.62
CA LYS A 4 -0.03 -15.90 24.16
C LYS A 4 -1.30 -15.18 23.70
N ILE A 5 -2.46 -15.53 24.29
CA ILE A 5 -3.79 -14.93 24.03
C ILE A 5 -3.80 -13.43 24.35
N TRP A 6 -3.12 -12.99 25.39
CA TRP A 6 -2.98 -11.56 25.73
C TRP A 6 -2.26 -10.75 24.64
N ARG A 7 -1.18 -11.32 24.05
CA ARG A 7 -0.46 -10.66 22.96
C ARG A 7 -1.23 -10.66 21.64
N THR A 8 -1.94 -11.75 21.30
CA THR A 8 -2.77 -11.79 20.09
C THR A 8 -4.03 -10.94 20.22
N GLY A 9 -4.63 -10.88 21.41
CA GLY A 9 -5.82 -10.07 21.68
C GLY A 9 -5.56 -8.57 21.61
N SER A 10 -4.47 -8.07 22.20
CA SER A 10 -4.09 -6.65 22.08
C SER A 10 -3.69 -6.30 20.64
N LYS A 11 -3.05 -7.22 19.90
CA LYS A 11 -2.79 -7.05 18.47
C LYS A 11 -4.08 -6.94 17.66
N LEU A 12 -5.11 -7.74 17.94
CA LEU A 12 -6.39 -7.68 17.20
C LEU A 12 -7.24 -6.44 17.53
N LEU A 13 -7.13 -5.93 18.76
CA LEU A 13 -7.70 -4.65 19.14
C LEU A 13 -6.95 -3.50 18.45
N CYS A 14 -5.61 -3.55 18.40
CA CYS A 14 -4.80 -2.66 17.57
C CYS A 14 -5.12 -2.81 16.07
N LEU A 15 -5.43 -4.02 15.57
CA LEU A 15 -5.80 -4.28 14.18
C LEU A 15 -7.12 -3.56 13.84
N LEU A 16 -8.16 -3.74 14.66
CA LEU A 16 -9.43 -3.01 14.51
C LEU A 16 -9.23 -1.49 14.64
N LEU A 17 -8.30 -1.03 15.48
CA LEU A 17 -7.98 0.39 15.69
C LEU A 17 -7.11 0.99 14.56
N VAL A 18 -6.31 0.19 13.86
CA VAL A 18 -5.58 0.62 12.66
C VAL A 18 -6.51 0.70 11.45
N PHE A 19 -7.48 -0.21 11.33
CA PHE A 19 -8.58 -0.11 10.34
C PHE A 19 -9.48 1.12 10.55
N LEU A 20 -9.49 1.69 11.77
CA LEU A 20 -10.23 2.92 12.07
C LEU A 20 -9.53 4.19 11.58
N LEU A 21 -8.22 4.15 11.35
CA LEU A 21 -7.40 5.32 10.99
C LEU A 21 -6.94 5.36 9.54
N LEU A 22 -7.19 4.28 8.79
CA LEU A 22 -6.85 4.19 7.38
C LEU A 22 -8.10 3.75 6.63
N PRO A 23 -8.80 4.64 5.90
CA PRO A 23 -9.44 4.17 4.68
C PRO A 23 -8.38 3.38 3.91
N SER A 24 -8.78 2.32 3.22
CA SER A 24 -7.95 1.56 2.29
C SER A 24 -7.24 2.50 1.30
N LEU A 25 -6.11 3.08 1.73
CA LEU A 25 -5.28 4.02 0.96
C LEU A 25 -4.26 3.26 0.12
N GLY A 26 -4.42 1.93 -0.01
CA GLY A 26 -3.65 1.09 -0.92
C GLY A 26 -4.00 1.30 -2.40
N GLY A 27 -4.50 2.48 -2.77
CA GLY A 27 -4.48 2.89 -4.17
C GLY A 27 -3.04 3.16 -4.56
N CYS A 28 -2.35 2.16 -5.11
CA CYS A 28 -1.02 2.30 -5.70
C CYS A 28 -1.13 3.14 -6.97
N GLY A 29 -1.26 4.46 -6.78
CA GLY A 29 -1.51 5.46 -7.81
C GLY A 29 -0.32 6.36 -8.08
N VAL A 30 0.92 5.86 -8.01
CA VAL A 30 2.11 6.72 -8.19
C VAL A 30 2.30 7.18 -9.65
N ILE A 31 1.65 6.58 -10.64
CA ILE A 31 1.94 6.93 -12.04
C ILE A 31 0.67 6.97 -12.87
N ARG A 32 0.10 8.18 -13.10
CA ARG A 32 -0.62 8.51 -14.37
C ARG A 32 -1.20 9.92 -14.54
N TYR A 33 -0.67 10.99 -13.93
CA TYR A 33 -1.21 12.34 -14.18
C TYR A 33 -0.99 12.90 -15.62
N LEU A 34 -0.18 12.25 -16.47
CA LEU A 34 -0.09 12.59 -17.91
C LEU A 34 -1.12 11.86 -18.80
N ARG A 35 -2.01 11.05 -18.20
CA ARG A 35 -3.02 10.23 -18.90
C ARG A 35 -4.16 11.04 -19.53
N ASP A 36 -4.41 12.26 -19.05
CA ASP A 36 -5.73 12.90 -19.16
C ASP A 36 -6.06 13.59 -20.48
N ARG A 37 -5.43 13.26 -21.61
CA ARG A 37 -5.78 13.98 -22.85
C ARG A 37 -5.78 13.29 -24.20
N PHE A 38 -5.30 12.05 -24.37
CA PHE A 38 -5.05 11.58 -25.75
C PHE A 38 -5.50 10.17 -26.16
N PHE A 39 -6.00 9.29 -25.30
CA PHE A 39 -6.32 7.90 -25.72
C PHE A 39 -7.60 7.28 -25.09
N PHE A 40 -8.65 8.06 -24.87
CA PHE A 40 -9.88 7.59 -24.20
C PHE A 40 -10.93 6.95 -25.10
N ASP A 41 -10.83 7.06 -26.43
CA ASP A 41 -11.91 6.64 -27.34
C ASP A 41 -12.02 5.13 -27.61
N GLU A 42 -11.13 4.27 -27.07
CA GLU A 42 -11.14 2.82 -27.35
C GLU A 42 -11.61 1.93 -26.18
N TYR A 43 -12.09 2.52 -25.08
CA TYR A 43 -12.66 1.76 -23.95
C TYR A 43 -14.18 1.54 -24.05
N ALA A 44 -14.84 2.03 -25.11
CA ALA A 44 -16.30 1.98 -25.24
C ALA A 44 -16.88 0.61 -25.66
N ASP A 45 -16.05 -0.34 -26.10
CA ASP A 45 -16.48 -1.68 -26.54
C ASP A 45 -15.93 -2.80 -25.64
N LEU A 46 -16.00 -2.63 -24.32
CA LEU A 46 -15.80 -3.73 -23.39
C LEU A 46 -17.11 -4.52 -23.31
N PRO A 47 -17.18 -5.82 -23.70
CA PRO A 47 -18.31 -6.63 -23.27
C PRO A 47 -18.36 -6.59 -21.72
N PRO A 48 -19.54 -6.58 -21.09
CA PRO A 48 -19.62 -6.83 -19.66
C PRO A 48 -19.01 -8.21 -19.46
N TYR A 49 -17.90 -8.29 -18.75
CA TYR A 49 -17.35 -9.58 -18.41
C TYR A 49 -17.47 -9.76 -16.89
N GLU A 50 -18.07 -10.89 -16.52
CA GLU A 50 -18.15 -11.41 -15.17
C GLU A 50 -16.73 -11.75 -14.71
N ILE A 51 -16.17 -11.03 -13.73
CA ILE A 51 -15.01 -11.57 -13.02
C ILE A 51 -15.16 -11.38 -11.53
N GLY A 52 -14.92 -12.49 -10.86
CA GLY A 52 -15.08 -12.68 -9.44
C GLY A 52 -15.73 -14.03 -9.23
N LYS A 53 -15.16 -14.83 -8.34
CA LYS A 53 -15.90 -15.90 -7.69
C LYS A 53 -17.18 -15.30 -7.11
N GLU A 54 -18.34 -15.91 -7.36
CA GLU A 54 -19.55 -15.53 -6.61
C GLU A 54 -19.27 -15.71 -5.12
N PHE A 55 -19.37 -14.63 -4.36
CA PHE A 55 -19.18 -14.65 -2.92
C PHE A 55 -20.46 -14.18 -2.22
N VAL A 56 -20.66 -14.70 -1.01
CA VAL A 56 -21.79 -14.32 -0.16
C VAL A 56 -21.37 -13.12 0.69
N TYR A 57 -22.20 -12.10 0.69
CA TYR A 57 -22.09 -10.92 1.53
C TYR A 57 -23.41 -10.67 2.28
N SER A 58 -23.35 -10.10 3.48
CA SER A 58 -24.50 -9.89 4.36
C SER A 58 -24.33 -8.66 5.24
N ARG A 59 -25.43 -7.95 5.49
CA ARG A 59 -25.53 -6.90 6.54
C ARG A 59 -26.10 -7.44 7.84
N ASP A 60 -26.50 -8.71 7.87
CA ASP A 60 -27.05 -9.30 9.09
C ASP A 60 -25.89 -9.60 10.05
N LEU A 61 -25.72 -8.69 11.01
CA LEU A 61 -24.73 -8.76 12.08
C LEU A 61 -25.40 -9.03 13.44
N SER A 62 -26.69 -9.39 13.45
CA SER A 62 -27.49 -9.58 14.67
C SER A 62 -26.91 -10.64 15.60
N ALA A 63 -26.34 -11.71 15.05
CA ALA A 63 -25.67 -12.75 15.83
C ALA A 63 -24.46 -12.20 16.61
N ILE A 64 -23.73 -11.23 16.06
CA ILE A 64 -22.62 -10.57 16.76
C ILE A 64 -23.17 -9.69 17.89
N GLU A 65 -24.23 -8.92 17.63
CA GLU A 65 -24.89 -8.07 18.64
C GLU A 65 -25.45 -8.87 19.82
N GLU A 66 -26.06 -10.02 19.55
CA GLU A 66 -26.57 -10.94 20.58
C GLU A 66 -25.44 -11.45 21.48
N LYS A 67 -24.32 -11.88 20.89
CA LYS A 67 -23.13 -12.31 21.65
C LYS A 67 -22.52 -11.15 22.43
N MET A 68 -22.44 -9.95 21.87
CA MET A 68 -21.95 -8.75 22.57
C MET A 68 -22.79 -8.44 23.81
N THR A 69 -24.12 -8.59 23.69
CA THR A 69 -25.06 -8.40 24.80
C THR A 69 -24.86 -9.47 25.88
N GLU A 70 -24.73 -10.73 25.47
CA GLU A 70 -24.52 -11.85 26.39
C GLU A 70 -23.17 -11.76 27.13
N VAL A 71 -22.09 -11.32 26.47
CA VAL A 71 -20.80 -11.05 27.14
C VAL A 71 -20.97 -10.06 28.29
N ARG A 72 -21.65 -8.92 28.04
CA ARG A 72 -21.89 -7.91 29.09
C ARG A 72 -22.75 -8.47 30.22
N PHE A 73 -23.74 -9.30 29.90
CA PHE A 73 -24.57 -9.98 30.90
C PHE A 73 -23.72 -10.91 31.78
N LEU A 74 -22.87 -11.75 31.19
CA LEU A 74 -22.00 -12.68 31.90
C LEU A 74 -21.01 -11.95 32.82
N ILE A 75 -20.39 -10.86 32.34
CA ILE A 75 -19.49 -10.02 33.15
C ILE A 75 -20.25 -9.44 34.36
N ALA A 76 -21.47 -8.95 34.15
CA ALA A 76 -22.28 -8.37 35.22
C ALA A 76 -22.73 -9.40 36.27
N GLN A 77 -23.03 -10.65 35.86
CA GLN A 77 -23.37 -11.74 36.78
C GLN A 77 -22.15 -12.26 37.55
N GLY A 78 -20.98 -12.32 36.91
CA GLY A 78 -19.72 -12.69 37.54
C GLY A 78 -19.60 -14.16 37.97
N THR A 79 -20.44 -15.07 37.46
CA THR A 79 -20.51 -16.46 37.92
C THR A 79 -20.04 -17.52 36.91
N ASP A 80 -20.07 -17.24 35.59
CA ASP A 80 -19.68 -18.19 34.54
C ASP A 80 -18.55 -17.65 33.65
N TYR A 81 -17.32 -17.76 34.17
CA TYR A 81 -16.13 -17.32 33.44
C TYR A 81 -15.86 -18.14 32.17
N ALA A 82 -16.21 -19.44 32.17
CA ALA A 82 -15.92 -20.31 31.04
C ALA A 82 -16.81 -19.96 29.83
N ALA A 83 -18.10 -19.70 30.07
CA ALA A 83 -18.99 -19.20 29.02
C ALA A 83 -18.52 -17.84 28.49
N PHE A 84 -18.11 -16.93 29.39
CA PHE A 84 -17.54 -15.63 29.00
C PHE A 84 -16.27 -15.79 28.14
N GLU A 85 -15.29 -16.58 28.60
CA GLU A 85 -14.00 -16.77 27.92
C GLU A 85 -14.21 -17.32 26.51
N LEU A 86 -15.10 -18.30 26.35
CA LEU A 86 -15.46 -18.84 25.04
C LEU A 86 -16.08 -17.77 24.13
N LEU A 87 -17.15 -17.12 24.61
CA LEU A 87 -17.92 -16.16 23.82
C LEU A 87 -17.08 -14.94 23.41
N TYR A 88 -16.31 -14.39 24.35
CA TYR A 88 -15.47 -13.24 24.10
C TYR A 88 -14.28 -13.57 23.19
N THR A 89 -13.73 -14.79 23.27
CA THR A 89 -12.71 -15.25 22.33
C THR A 89 -13.27 -15.39 20.92
N THR A 90 -14.45 -16.00 20.76
CA THR A 90 -15.13 -16.11 19.45
C THR A 90 -15.39 -14.74 18.85
N LEU A 91 -15.86 -13.78 19.65
CA LEU A 91 -16.07 -12.40 19.20
C LEU A 91 -14.79 -11.75 18.68
N ARG A 92 -13.67 -11.94 19.39
CA ARG A 92 -12.35 -11.37 19.04
C ARG A 92 -11.58 -12.17 17.99
N THR A 93 -12.16 -13.20 17.41
CA THR A 93 -11.45 -14.02 16.41
C THR A 93 -12.36 -14.23 15.21
N GLU A 94 -13.25 -15.21 15.29
CA GLU A 94 -14.13 -15.61 14.20
C GLU A 94 -15.11 -14.50 13.79
N ASP A 95 -15.80 -13.86 14.75
CA ASP A 95 -16.78 -12.82 14.42
C ASP A 95 -16.11 -11.53 13.94
N ALA A 96 -14.93 -11.19 14.49
CA ALA A 96 -14.14 -10.05 14.03
C ALA A 96 -13.65 -10.25 12.59
N ALA A 97 -13.13 -11.44 12.26
CA ALA A 97 -12.72 -11.78 10.90
C ALA A 97 -13.90 -11.78 9.93
N TYR A 98 -15.05 -12.33 10.35
CA TYR A 98 -16.27 -12.30 9.54
C TYR A 98 -16.76 -10.86 9.29
N LEU A 99 -16.82 -10.02 10.32
CA LEU A 99 -17.22 -8.62 10.21
C LEU A 99 -16.31 -7.84 9.25
N SER A 100 -14.99 -7.94 9.45
CA SER A 100 -14.00 -7.31 8.59
C SER A 100 -14.14 -7.78 7.14
N GLU A 101 -14.33 -9.09 6.91
CA GLU A 101 -14.58 -9.63 5.58
C GLU A 101 -15.90 -9.12 4.96
N GLN A 102 -16.97 -8.92 5.73
CA GLN A 102 -18.21 -8.32 5.20
C GLN A 102 -17.99 -6.85 4.81
N THR A 103 -17.26 -6.09 5.62
CA THR A 103 -16.85 -4.71 5.28
C THR A 103 -16.05 -4.71 3.98
N GLU A 104 -15.06 -5.57 3.86
CA GLU A 104 -14.18 -5.71 2.69
C GLU A 104 -14.96 -6.12 1.42
N LYS A 105 -15.86 -7.10 1.53
CA LYS A 105 -16.73 -7.52 0.43
C LYS A 105 -17.61 -6.37 -0.06
N TYR A 106 -18.16 -5.56 0.84
CA TYR A 106 -18.93 -4.38 0.45
C TYR A 106 -18.05 -3.25 -0.12
N ALA A 107 -16.81 -3.10 0.35
CA ALA A 107 -15.84 -2.17 -0.22
C ALA A 107 -15.53 -2.54 -1.67
N LEU A 108 -15.20 -3.81 -1.93
CA LEU A 108 -14.99 -4.34 -3.28
C LEU A 108 -16.20 -4.13 -4.20
N LEU A 109 -17.42 -4.42 -3.71
CA LEU A 109 -18.64 -4.18 -4.48
C LEU A 109 -18.84 -2.70 -4.82
N ARG A 110 -18.65 -1.82 -3.84
CA ARG A 110 -18.68 -0.35 -4.06
C ARG A 110 -17.63 0.07 -5.08
N ASP A 111 -16.45 -0.51 -5.06
CA ASP A 111 -15.38 -0.18 -6.00
C ASP A 111 -15.67 -0.72 -7.41
N LEU A 112 -16.39 -1.84 -7.53
CA LEU A 112 -16.89 -2.35 -8.81
C LEU A 112 -17.95 -1.42 -9.43
N ASP A 113 -18.87 -0.89 -8.62
CA ASP A 113 -19.88 0.09 -9.06
C ASP A 113 -20.26 1.05 -7.93
N GLY A 114 -19.61 2.22 -7.95
CA GLY A 114 -19.84 3.30 -7.01
C GLY A 114 -21.21 3.94 -7.14
N SER A 115 -21.99 3.68 -8.20
CA SER A 115 -23.35 4.21 -8.33
C SER A 115 -24.40 3.35 -7.61
N ASN A 116 -24.02 2.13 -7.20
CA ASN A 116 -24.93 1.20 -6.56
C ASN A 116 -25.23 1.61 -5.11
N THR A 117 -26.36 2.27 -4.90
CA THR A 117 -26.81 2.74 -3.58
C THR A 117 -27.02 1.61 -2.56
N GLU A 118 -27.32 0.39 -3.01
CA GLU A 118 -27.38 -0.76 -2.11
C GLU A 118 -25.97 -1.04 -1.57
N TRP A 119 -24.99 -1.26 -2.44
CA TRP A 119 -23.63 -1.59 -2.02
C TRP A 119 -22.99 -0.50 -1.16
N GLN A 120 -23.18 0.78 -1.50
CA GLN A 120 -22.75 1.89 -0.65
C GLN A 120 -23.37 1.83 0.75
N ALA A 121 -24.69 1.61 0.84
CA ALA A 121 -25.36 1.52 2.13
C ALA A 121 -24.91 0.28 2.94
N GLY A 122 -24.50 -0.79 2.26
CA GLY A 122 -23.91 -1.98 2.88
C GLY A 122 -22.55 -1.70 3.47
N TYR A 123 -21.66 -1.09 2.68
CA TYR A 123 -20.33 -0.66 3.13
C TYR A 123 -20.43 0.26 4.35
N THR A 124 -21.24 1.32 4.27
CA THR A 124 -21.44 2.26 5.38
C THR A 124 -22.02 1.57 6.61
N HIS A 125 -22.92 0.59 6.45
CA HIS A 125 -23.47 -0.15 7.58
C HIS A 125 -22.41 -1.02 8.27
N CYS A 126 -21.68 -1.84 7.52
CA CYS A 126 -20.64 -2.73 8.05
C CYS A 126 -19.48 -1.94 8.66
N LEU A 127 -19.00 -0.88 7.98
CA LEU A 127 -17.96 0.00 8.49
C LEU A 127 -18.37 0.61 9.84
N ASN A 128 -19.56 1.22 9.93
CA ASN A 128 -20.04 1.79 11.18
C ASN A 128 -20.19 0.74 12.29
N PHE A 129 -20.62 -0.47 11.94
CA PHE A 129 -20.69 -1.56 12.90
C PHE A 129 -19.31 -1.93 13.42
N GLU A 130 -18.31 -2.02 12.56
CA GLU A 130 -16.90 -2.28 12.92
C GLU A 130 -16.34 -1.21 13.86
N ARG A 131 -16.65 0.07 13.61
CA ARG A 131 -16.30 1.16 14.53
C ARG A 131 -16.94 0.99 15.90
N ASN A 132 -18.23 0.68 15.93
CA ASN A 132 -18.96 0.44 17.19
C ASN A 132 -18.48 -0.82 17.91
N PHE A 133 -18.07 -1.84 17.17
CA PHE A 133 -17.53 -3.08 17.71
C PHE A 133 -16.17 -2.87 18.39
N ALA A 134 -15.28 -2.08 17.77
CA ALA A 134 -14.00 -1.71 18.38
C ALA A 134 -14.19 -0.92 19.69
N LEU A 135 -15.09 0.08 19.69
CA LEU A 135 -15.47 0.82 20.90
C LEU A 135 -16.04 -0.12 21.98
N TRP A 136 -16.92 -1.04 21.58
CA TRP A 136 -17.50 -2.03 22.49
C TRP A 136 -16.44 -2.93 23.12
N LEU A 137 -15.38 -3.32 22.38
CA LEU A 137 -14.27 -4.09 22.91
C LEU A 137 -13.51 -3.31 23.99
N ILE A 138 -13.23 -2.02 23.76
CA ILE A 138 -12.56 -1.14 24.74
C ILE A 138 -13.41 -1.03 26.01
N GLU A 139 -14.69 -0.70 25.89
CA GLU A 139 -15.62 -0.63 27.02
C GLU A 139 -15.69 -1.97 27.78
N THR A 140 -15.59 -3.08 27.07
CA THR A 140 -15.60 -4.43 27.67
C THR A 140 -14.34 -4.69 28.48
N GLU A 141 -13.16 -4.24 28.05
CA GLU A 141 -11.91 -4.34 28.82
C GLU A 141 -12.01 -3.55 30.15
N GLU A 142 -12.69 -2.39 30.14
CA GLU A 142 -12.98 -1.63 31.35
C GLU A 142 -13.89 -2.40 32.32
N LEU A 143 -14.98 -2.96 31.79
CA LEU A 143 -15.92 -3.76 32.58
C LEU A 143 -15.21 -4.97 33.18
N LEU A 144 -14.34 -5.64 32.41
CA LEU A 144 -13.56 -6.77 32.88
C LEU A 144 -12.63 -6.40 34.02
N ALA A 145 -11.94 -5.26 33.89
CA ALA A 145 -11.06 -4.75 34.94
C ALA A 145 -11.81 -4.43 36.23
N ALA A 146 -13.09 -4.05 36.16
CA ALA A 146 -13.93 -3.79 37.33
C ALA A 146 -14.75 -5.01 37.83
N SER A 147 -14.71 -6.14 37.11
CA SER A 147 -15.60 -7.29 37.35
C SER A 147 -15.01 -8.36 38.29
N ALA A 148 -15.87 -9.32 38.67
CA ALA A 148 -15.46 -10.55 39.35
C ALA A 148 -14.53 -11.45 38.51
N PHE A 149 -14.46 -11.25 37.19
CA PHE A 149 -13.59 -12.00 36.29
C PHE A 149 -12.16 -11.46 36.23
N ARG A 150 -11.90 -10.26 36.77
CA ARG A 150 -10.56 -9.63 36.80
C ARG A 150 -9.42 -10.61 37.16
N PRO A 151 -9.44 -11.37 38.28
CA PRO A 151 -8.33 -12.23 38.67
C PRO A 151 -8.09 -13.42 37.73
N LEU A 152 -9.11 -13.84 36.97
CA LEU A 152 -9.02 -14.93 36.00
C LEU A 152 -8.55 -14.42 34.63
N TYR A 153 -9.08 -13.28 34.18
CA TYR A 153 -8.78 -12.69 32.89
C TYR A 153 -7.39 -12.03 32.83
N TYR A 154 -7.02 -11.30 33.89
CA TYR A 154 -5.72 -10.64 34.05
C TYR A 154 -4.73 -11.51 34.84
N GLU A 155 -4.87 -12.84 34.80
CA GLU A 155 -4.04 -13.77 35.55
C GLU A 155 -2.53 -13.52 35.27
N GLY A 156 -1.80 -13.14 36.31
CA GLY A 156 -0.35 -12.89 36.23
C GLY A 156 0.06 -11.44 35.95
N LEU A 157 -0.88 -10.49 35.92
CA LEU A 157 -0.63 -9.05 35.89
C LEU A 157 -0.86 -8.41 37.26
N THR A 158 -0.14 -7.32 37.56
CA THR A 158 -0.40 -6.50 38.75
C THR A 158 -1.53 -5.51 38.50
N ASP A 159 -2.14 -4.99 39.57
CA ASP A 159 -3.21 -4.00 39.42
C ASP A 159 -2.76 -2.77 38.62
N ALA A 160 -1.53 -2.31 38.84
CA ALA A 160 -0.94 -1.20 38.10
C ALA A 160 -0.78 -1.51 36.60
N GLN A 161 -0.47 -2.75 36.22
CA GLN A 161 -0.38 -3.15 34.81
C GLN A 161 -1.75 -3.20 34.15
N VAL A 162 -2.77 -3.67 34.87
CA VAL A 162 -4.15 -3.68 34.38
C VAL A 162 -4.69 -2.25 34.22
N GLU A 163 -4.46 -1.39 35.22
CA GLU A 163 -4.86 0.02 35.16
C GLU A 163 -4.15 0.76 34.04
N ALA A 164 -2.84 0.54 33.84
CA ALA A 164 -2.10 1.12 32.73
C ALA A 164 -2.65 0.67 31.37
N HIS A 165 -2.94 -0.63 31.21
CA HIS A 165 -3.52 -1.16 29.97
C HIS A 165 -4.90 -0.56 29.68
N VAL A 166 -5.80 -0.54 30.65
CA VAL A 166 -7.13 0.05 30.47
C VAL A 166 -7.04 1.55 30.20
N SER A 167 -6.11 2.25 30.85
CA SER A 167 -5.86 3.67 30.60
C SER A 167 -5.31 3.93 29.19
N GLU A 168 -4.46 3.05 28.68
CA GLU A 168 -3.94 3.11 27.31
C GLU A 168 -5.08 2.96 26.30
N LEU A 169 -5.93 1.92 26.46
CA LEU A 169 -7.09 1.72 25.58
C LEU A 169 -8.08 2.89 25.59
N LYS A 170 -8.29 3.53 26.76
CA LYS A 170 -9.09 4.76 26.89
C LYS A 170 -8.46 5.94 26.18
N GLY A 171 -7.13 6.04 26.28
CA GLY A 171 -6.35 7.09 25.63
C GLY A 171 -6.53 7.08 24.13
N MET A 172 -6.57 5.89 23.51
CA MET A 172 -6.75 5.68 22.06
C MET A 172 -8.10 6.20 21.50
N TYR A 173 -9.02 6.66 22.36
CA TYR A 173 -10.38 7.01 21.98
C TYR A 173 -10.96 8.21 22.75
N SER A 174 -10.10 9.14 23.17
CA SER A 174 -10.59 10.35 23.85
C SER A 174 -11.52 11.17 22.93
N GLU A 175 -12.59 11.76 23.48
CA GLU A 175 -13.51 12.62 22.69
C GLU A 175 -12.78 13.81 22.05
N GLU A 176 -11.70 14.29 22.68
CA GLU A 176 -10.84 15.35 22.15
C GLU A 176 -10.04 14.87 20.93
N GLU A 177 -9.45 13.68 21.00
CA GLU A 177 -8.72 13.08 19.88
C GLU A 177 -9.65 12.76 18.71
N LYS A 178 -10.84 12.22 18.99
CA LYS A 178 -11.86 11.94 17.98
C LYS A 178 -12.29 13.21 17.25
N ALA A 179 -12.60 14.29 17.97
CA ALA A 179 -12.97 15.55 17.36
C ALA A 179 -11.83 16.15 16.51
N LEU A 180 -10.58 15.91 16.91
CA LEU A 180 -9.41 16.32 16.13
C LEU A 180 -9.23 15.48 14.86
N GLN A 181 -9.44 14.17 14.94
CA GLN A 181 -9.42 13.27 13.79
C GLN A 181 -10.54 13.62 12.79
N GLU A 182 -11.77 13.83 13.25
CA GLU A 182 -12.89 14.29 12.41
C GLU A 182 -12.57 15.64 11.73
N ARG A 183 -11.88 16.55 12.42
CA ARG A 183 -11.38 17.80 11.81
C ARG A 183 -10.33 17.55 10.74
N ILE A 184 -9.41 16.62 10.94
CA ILE A 184 -8.40 16.25 9.94
C ILE A 184 -9.09 15.65 8.71
N GLU A 185 -9.99 14.68 8.89
CA GLU A 185 -10.76 14.06 7.81
C GLU A 185 -11.52 15.12 7.00
N MET A 186 -12.22 16.05 7.66
CA MET A 186 -12.90 17.16 6.97
C MET A 186 -11.93 18.07 6.21
N LEU A 187 -10.72 18.32 6.72
CA LEU A 187 -9.72 19.12 6.02
C LEU A 187 -9.18 18.39 4.79
N GLU A 188 -9.03 17.06 4.84
CA GLU A 188 -8.62 16.21 3.73
C GLU A 188 -9.71 16.15 2.66
N GLU A 189 -10.97 15.91 3.04
CA GLU A 189 -12.12 15.88 2.12
C GLU A 189 -12.35 17.21 1.41
N ASN A 190 -12.09 18.33 2.10
CA ASN A 190 -12.22 19.66 1.53
C ASN A 190 -10.92 20.19 0.89
N TYR A 191 -9.87 19.38 0.87
CA TYR A 191 -8.63 19.79 0.23
C TYR A 191 -8.84 19.96 -1.27
N GLY A 192 -8.52 21.15 -1.80
CA GLY A 192 -8.74 21.48 -3.21
C GLY A 192 -10.21 21.75 -3.58
N THR A 193 -11.16 21.67 -2.64
CA THR A 193 -12.55 22.08 -2.86
C THR A 193 -12.71 23.58 -2.57
N ASP A 194 -13.70 24.21 -3.20
CA ASP A 194 -14.10 25.61 -2.98
C ASP A 194 -13.12 26.73 -3.40
N GLY A 195 -12.04 26.40 -4.13
CA GLY A 195 -11.09 27.41 -4.64
C GLY A 195 -10.24 28.07 -3.55
N SER A 196 -10.12 27.41 -2.39
CA SER A 196 -9.16 27.73 -1.34
C SER A 196 -7.72 27.57 -1.86
N ASP A 197 -6.77 28.34 -1.30
CA ASP A 197 -5.36 28.20 -1.66
C ASP A 197 -4.84 26.84 -1.15
N ALA A 198 -4.35 25.99 -2.06
CA ALA A 198 -3.89 24.64 -1.74
C ALA A 198 -2.79 24.63 -0.67
N MET A 199 -1.91 25.63 -0.66
CA MET A 199 -0.86 25.74 0.34
C MET A 199 -1.43 26.12 1.71
N GLU A 200 -2.43 26.99 1.78
CA GLU A 200 -3.12 27.31 3.03
C GLU A 200 -3.84 26.08 3.61
N ALA A 201 -4.53 25.32 2.76
CA ALA A 201 -5.19 24.08 3.14
C ALA A 201 -4.18 23.03 3.65
N TYR A 202 -3.05 22.88 2.95
CA TYR A 202 -1.97 21.98 3.36
C TYR A 202 -1.37 22.37 4.73
N VAL A 203 -1.10 23.66 4.95
CA VAL A 203 -0.60 24.15 6.25
C VAL A 203 -1.61 23.90 7.38
N ALA A 204 -2.92 24.02 7.10
CA ALA A 204 -3.96 23.69 8.08
C ALA A 204 -3.94 22.20 8.48
N LEU A 205 -3.74 21.30 7.50
CA LEU A 205 -3.56 19.86 7.74
C LEU A 205 -2.32 19.59 8.58
N VAL A 206 -1.16 20.16 8.23
CA VAL A 206 0.09 19.99 8.97
C VAL A 206 -0.08 20.41 10.44
N ARG A 207 -0.73 21.55 10.69
CA ARG A 207 -0.99 22.04 12.06
C ARG A 207 -1.91 21.09 12.84
N ALA A 208 -3.02 20.66 12.25
CA ALA A 208 -3.96 19.74 12.92
C ALA A 208 -3.30 18.39 13.25
N ARG A 209 -2.47 17.88 12.34
CA ARG A 209 -1.68 16.65 12.55
C ARG A 209 -0.60 16.81 13.63
N ASN A 210 0.06 17.97 13.72
CA ASN A 210 0.97 18.27 14.82
C ASN A 210 0.23 18.40 16.17
N GLU A 211 -0.99 18.95 16.20
CA GLU A 211 -1.86 18.92 17.39
C GLU A 211 -2.12 17.46 17.84
N LEU A 212 -2.40 16.56 16.90
CA LEU A 212 -2.65 15.13 17.18
C LEU A 212 -1.40 14.44 17.73
N ALA A 213 -0.23 14.73 17.17
CA ALA A 213 1.04 14.18 17.63
C ALA A 213 1.37 14.62 19.07
N VAL A 214 1.17 15.90 19.38
CA VAL A 214 1.39 16.46 20.73
C VAL A 214 0.43 15.82 21.74
N MET A 215 -0.83 15.61 21.36
CA MET A 215 -1.82 14.91 22.19
C MET A 215 -1.35 13.48 22.53
N ASN A 216 -0.71 12.81 21.58
CA ASN A 216 -0.15 11.46 21.72
C ASN A 216 1.28 11.43 22.31
N GLY A 217 1.81 12.56 22.78
CA GLY A 217 3.10 12.63 23.48
C GLY A 217 4.34 12.75 22.57
N TYR A 218 4.15 13.10 21.30
CA TYR A 218 5.21 13.31 20.32
C TYR A 218 5.48 14.80 20.07
N GLY A 219 6.68 15.12 19.57
CA GLY A 219 7.07 16.52 19.28
C GLY A 219 6.42 17.08 18.01
N ASP A 220 6.24 16.22 17.02
CA ASP A 220 5.69 16.53 15.70
C ASP A 220 5.06 15.27 15.09
N TYR A 221 4.24 15.47 14.06
CA TYR A 221 3.54 14.40 13.37
C TYR A 221 4.48 13.51 12.57
N ALA A 222 5.62 14.02 12.09
CA ALA A 222 6.59 13.18 11.39
C ALA A 222 7.14 12.06 12.29
N THR A 223 7.48 12.39 13.53
CA THR A 223 7.93 11.43 14.54
C THR A 223 6.80 10.48 14.96
N TYR A 224 5.59 11.01 15.18
CA TYR A 224 4.41 10.19 15.49
C TYR A 224 4.10 9.19 14.38
N ALA A 225 3.98 9.66 13.14
CA ALA A 225 3.68 8.82 11.99
C ALA A 225 4.75 7.77 11.74
N HIS A 226 6.02 8.16 11.85
CA HIS A 226 7.14 7.24 11.69
C HIS A 226 7.05 6.04 12.65
N ALA A 227 6.74 6.31 13.93
CA ALA A 227 6.73 5.29 14.97
C ALA A 227 5.40 4.51 15.07
N VAL A 228 4.27 5.20 14.93
CA VAL A 228 2.94 4.66 15.25
C VAL A 228 2.18 4.24 14.01
N LEU A 229 2.18 5.07 12.95
CA LEU A 229 1.45 4.77 11.73
C LEU A 229 2.21 3.77 10.84
N TYR A 230 3.51 4.00 10.65
CA TYR A 230 4.33 3.20 9.73
C TYR A 230 5.22 2.16 10.42
N GLY A 231 5.48 2.30 11.73
CA GLY A 231 6.24 1.31 12.50
C GLY A 231 7.66 1.04 11.99
N ARG A 232 8.30 2.01 11.32
CA ARG A 232 9.56 1.77 10.59
C ARG A 232 10.72 1.49 11.54
N ASP A 233 11.60 0.58 11.11
CA ASP A 233 12.74 0.10 11.91
C ASP A 233 14.07 0.81 11.60
N TYR A 234 14.00 1.95 10.91
CA TYR A 234 15.14 2.82 10.60
C TYR A 234 14.93 4.25 11.11
N GLY A 235 16.02 5.01 11.27
CA GLY A 235 15.99 6.33 11.89
C GLY A 235 16.33 7.46 10.95
N LYS A 236 16.39 8.68 11.52
CA LYS A 236 16.78 9.90 10.80
C LYS A 236 18.13 9.75 10.07
N ALA A 237 19.09 9.02 10.64
CA ALA A 237 20.39 8.84 10.03
C ALA A 237 20.32 8.01 8.72
N GLU A 238 19.48 6.98 8.66
CA GLU A 238 19.19 6.23 7.44
C GLU A 238 18.49 7.11 6.40
N ILE A 239 17.47 7.85 6.82
CA ILE A 239 16.72 8.78 5.97
C ILE A 239 17.64 9.84 5.36
N ASP A 240 18.47 10.50 6.18
CA ASP A 240 19.41 11.52 5.70
C ASP A 240 20.38 10.93 4.65
N ARG A 241 20.82 9.68 4.82
CA ARG A 241 21.64 8.96 3.82
C ARG A 241 20.84 8.69 2.54
N LEU A 242 19.62 8.18 2.66
CA LEU A 242 18.73 7.91 1.52
C LEU A 242 18.55 9.17 0.67
N LEU A 243 18.10 10.27 1.28
CA LEU A 243 17.86 11.55 0.59
C LEU A 243 19.13 12.08 -0.06
N HIS A 244 20.27 11.98 0.62
CA HIS A 244 21.57 12.37 0.07
C HIS A 244 21.95 11.54 -1.16
N TYR A 245 21.81 10.21 -1.10
CA TYR A 245 22.18 9.34 -2.20
C TYR A 245 21.21 9.41 -3.38
N VAL A 246 19.90 9.56 -3.14
CA VAL A 246 18.92 9.81 -4.20
C VAL A 246 19.28 11.09 -4.94
N GLN A 247 19.55 12.18 -4.20
CA GLN A 247 19.95 13.45 -4.80
C GLN A 247 21.25 13.33 -5.60
N GLN A 248 22.25 12.63 -5.05
CA GLN A 248 23.58 12.54 -5.65
C GLN A 248 23.64 11.61 -6.86
N TYR A 249 22.89 10.50 -6.85
CA TYR A 249 23.05 9.41 -7.81
C TYR A 249 21.82 9.15 -8.68
N VAL A 250 20.62 9.31 -8.13
CA VAL A 250 19.38 8.91 -8.81
C VAL A 250 18.80 10.05 -9.62
N CYS A 251 18.81 11.29 -9.13
CA CYS A 251 18.21 12.42 -9.85
C CYS A 251 18.76 12.58 -11.28
N ALA A 252 20.09 12.59 -11.44
CA ALA A 252 20.71 12.71 -12.76
C ALA A 252 20.42 11.49 -13.64
N LEU A 253 20.46 10.28 -13.07
CA LEU A 253 20.14 9.05 -13.79
C LEU A 253 18.68 9.04 -14.27
N SER A 254 17.74 9.46 -13.42
CA SER A 254 16.32 9.60 -13.75
C SER A 254 16.13 10.59 -14.91
N GLN A 255 16.81 11.74 -14.88
CA GLN A 255 16.77 12.72 -15.97
C GLN A 255 17.30 12.16 -17.29
N ASP A 256 18.44 11.44 -17.27
CA ASP A 256 19.03 10.88 -18.48
C ASP A 256 18.15 9.77 -19.08
N VAL A 257 17.67 8.83 -18.25
CA VAL A 257 16.77 7.75 -18.68
C VAL A 257 15.42 8.30 -19.16
N GLY A 258 14.88 9.30 -18.45
CA GLY A 258 13.66 10.00 -18.83
C GLY A 258 13.80 10.78 -20.15
N ALA A 259 14.95 11.39 -20.41
CA ALA A 259 15.23 12.04 -21.69
C ALA A 259 15.27 11.03 -22.84
N HIS A 260 15.94 9.89 -22.65
CA HIS A 260 15.94 8.81 -23.64
C HIS A 260 14.53 8.23 -23.84
N TRP A 261 13.74 8.09 -22.78
CA TRP A 261 12.34 7.73 -22.88
C TRP A 261 11.55 8.72 -23.76
N ALA A 262 11.69 10.03 -23.52
CA ALA A 262 11.00 11.06 -24.30
C ALA A 262 11.37 11.00 -25.80
N GLU A 263 12.62 10.66 -26.13
CA GLU A 263 13.05 10.43 -27.52
C GLU A 263 12.36 9.21 -28.15
N LEU A 264 12.29 8.10 -27.41
CA LEU A 264 11.61 6.87 -27.85
C LEU A 264 10.10 7.09 -28.01
N GLU A 265 9.49 7.80 -27.07
CA GLU A 265 8.07 8.17 -27.10
C GLU A 265 7.76 9.03 -28.34
N ALA A 266 8.55 10.07 -28.59
CA ALA A 266 8.39 10.91 -29.79
C ALA A 266 8.55 10.10 -31.09
N ALA A 267 9.41 9.08 -31.11
CA ALA A 267 9.62 8.22 -32.25
C ALA A 267 8.47 7.22 -32.51
N GLN A 268 7.56 6.99 -31.55
CA GLN A 268 6.48 5.98 -31.67
C GLN A 268 5.58 6.20 -32.89
N LEU A 269 5.35 7.46 -33.26
CA LEU A 269 4.55 7.84 -34.42
C LEU A 269 5.12 7.27 -35.73
N HIS A 270 6.42 6.97 -35.76
CA HIS A 270 7.15 6.45 -36.92
C HIS A 270 7.38 4.93 -36.87
N TRP A 271 6.98 4.25 -35.80
CA TRP A 271 7.17 2.80 -35.66
C TRP A 271 6.34 1.99 -36.68
N GLY A 272 6.66 0.71 -36.84
CA GLY A 272 5.78 -0.21 -37.54
C GLY A 272 4.46 -0.38 -36.79
N LYS A 273 3.36 -0.74 -37.49
CA LYS A 273 2.07 -1.00 -36.84
C LYS A 273 2.20 -2.07 -35.75
N ALA A 274 2.96 -3.14 -36.01
CA ALA A 274 3.13 -4.24 -35.06
C ALA A 274 3.79 -3.77 -33.74
N ASP A 275 4.79 -2.90 -33.81
CA ASP A 275 5.47 -2.38 -32.62
C ASP A 275 4.57 -1.44 -31.82
N ARG A 276 3.82 -0.57 -32.50
CA ARG A 276 2.81 0.27 -31.85
C ARG A 276 1.73 -0.56 -31.18
N ASP A 277 1.18 -1.56 -31.88
CA ASP A 277 0.15 -2.44 -31.32
C ASP A 277 0.70 -3.18 -30.09
N ALA A 278 1.91 -3.75 -30.18
CA ALA A 278 2.52 -4.48 -29.08
C ALA A 278 2.77 -3.59 -27.85
N TYR A 279 3.33 -2.39 -28.05
CA TYR A 279 3.55 -1.41 -26.98
C TYR A 279 2.22 -0.95 -26.36
N THR A 280 1.22 -0.62 -27.19
CA THR A 280 -0.10 -0.20 -26.73
C THR A 280 -0.81 -1.31 -25.96
N ASN A 281 -0.73 -2.55 -26.43
CA ASN A 281 -1.33 -3.69 -25.74
C ASN A 281 -0.64 -3.98 -24.39
N PHE A 282 0.66 -3.68 -24.28
CA PHE A 282 1.40 -3.89 -23.05
C PHE A 282 1.02 -2.87 -21.96
N PHE A 283 0.89 -1.58 -22.33
CA PHE A 283 0.70 -0.51 -21.35
C PHE A 283 -0.71 0.06 -21.24
N TYR A 284 -1.52 -0.01 -22.29
CA TYR A 284 -2.78 0.76 -22.35
C TYR A 284 -3.99 -0.10 -22.63
N ARG A 285 -3.87 -1.43 -22.61
CA ARG A 285 -5.00 -2.32 -22.76
C ARG A 285 -4.96 -3.39 -21.68
N GLY A 286 -6.15 -3.91 -21.33
CA GLY A 286 -6.25 -5.00 -20.37
C GLY A 286 -5.39 -6.19 -20.79
N PHE A 287 -4.57 -6.72 -19.88
CA PHE A 287 -3.57 -7.76 -20.16
C PHE A 287 -4.18 -9.05 -20.73
N HIS A 288 -5.41 -9.39 -20.33
CA HIS A 288 -6.17 -10.54 -20.83
C HIS A 288 -6.63 -10.35 -22.28
N ARG A 289 -6.55 -9.12 -22.80
CA ARG A 289 -6.91 -8.77 -24.17
C ARG A 289 -5.68 -8.71 -25.05
N TYR A 290 -5.89 -8.92 -26.34
CA TYR A 290 -4.88 -8.72 -27.38
C TYR A 290 -3.57 -9.52 -27.17
N GLY A 291 -3.62 -10.58 -26.35
CA GLY A 291 -2.53 -11.54 -26.15
C GLY A 291 -1.38 -11.05 -25.26
N ALA A 292 -1.56 -10.00 -24.45
CA ALA A 292 -0.50 -9.52 -23.56
C ALA A 292 -0.24 -10.44 -22.35
N LYS A 293 -1.24 -11.22 -21.91
CA LYS A 293 -1.09 -12.22 -20.82
C LYS A 293 0.06 -13.22 -21.06
N LYS A 294 0.41 -13.50 -22.32
CA LYS A 294 1.52 -14.40 -22.67
C LYS A 294 2.85 -14.00 -22.02
N TYR A 295 3.07 -12.71 -21.77
CA TYR A 295 4.30 -12.23 -21.12
C TYR A 295 4.32 -12.66 -19.65
N LEU A 296 3.18 -12.56 -18.97
CA LEU A 296 3.00 -13.01 -17.59
C LEU A 296 3.03 -14.54 -17.49
N ASP A 297 2.38 -15.25 -18.43
CA ASP A 297 2.40 -16.72 -18.47
C ASP A 297 3.84 -17.24 -18.58
N ALA A 298 4.61 -16.69 -19.52
CA ALA A 298 5.99 -17.11 -19.75
C ALA A 298 6.93 -16.71 -18.60
N TYR A 299 6.66 -15.59 -17.93
CA TYR A 299 7.37 -15.18 -16.72
C TYR A 299 7.07 -16.12 -15.55
N ALA A 300 5.79 -16.45 -15.31
CA ALA A 300 5.37 -17.40 -14.28
C ALA A 300 6.05 -18.77 -14.47
N ASP A 301 6.06 -19.28 -15.70
CA ASP A 301 6.78 -20.53 -16.04
C ASP A 301 8.29 -20.45 -15.74
N ALA A 302 8.90 -19.29 -15.97
CA ALA A 302 10.34 -19.08 -15.81
C ALA A 302 10.77 -18.92 -14.34
N VAL A 303 9.96 -18.25 -13.51
CA VAL A 303 10.21 -18.20 -12.06
C VAL A 303 9.95 -19.57 -11.43
N GLY A 304 8.93 -20.30 -11.90
CA GLY A 304 8.58 -21.61 -11.39
C GLY A 304 8.16 -21.58 -9.91
N GLY A 305 8.36 -22.70 -9.22
CA GLY A 305 8.23 -22.76 -7.76
C GLY A 305 6.83 -22.40 -7.23
N GLU A 306 6.83 -21.76 -6.06
CA GLU A 306 5.59 -21.38 -5.38
C GLU A 306 4.96 -20.15 -6.04
N LEU A 307 5.77 -19.22 -6.56
CA LEU A 307 5.27 -18.05 -7.27
C LEU A 307 4.46 -18.43 -8.53
N CYS A 308 4.94 -19.39 -9.33
CA CYS A 308 4.19 -19.93 -10.48
C CYS A 308 2.90 -20.62 -10.03
N ALA A 309 2.94 -21.41 -8.97
CA ALA A 309 1.76 -22.09 -8.44
C ALA A 309 0.70 -21.09 -7.94
N THR A 310 1.13 -20.01 -7.28
CA THR A 310 0.25 -18.92 -6.84
C THR A 310 -0.36 -18.17 -8.04
N TYR A 311 0.44 -17.88 -9.08
CA TYR A 311 -0.06 -17.30 -10.33
C TYR A 311 -1.16 -18.17 -10.96
N ASP A 312 -0.94 -19.48 -11.07
CA ASP A 312 -1.92 -20.41 -11.62
C ASP A 312 -3.20 -20.46 -10.77
N ALA A 313 -3.06 -20.50 -9.45
CA ALA A 313 -4.17 -20.55 -8.51
C ALA A 313 -5.05 -19.28 -8.56
N LEU A 314 -4.45 -18.09 -8.71
CA LEU A 314 -5.17 -16.83 -8.84
C LEU A 314 -6.20 -16.89 -9.97
N TRP A 315 -5.78 -17.35 -11.16
CA TRP A 315 -6.65 -17.44 -12.33
C TRP A 315 -7.66 -18.59 -12.26
N GLN A 316 -7.29 -19.71 -11.62
CA GLN A 316 -8.18 -20.87 -11.47
C GLN A 316 -9.29 -20.63 -10.46
N ASN A 317 -9.00 -19.93 -9.36
CA ASN A 317 -9.93 -19.74 -8.25
C ASN A 317 -10.87 -18.54 -8.42
N GLY A 318 -10.56 -17.63 -9.34
CA GLY A 318 -11.43 -16.50 -9.68
C GLY A 318 -11.41 -15.34 -8.69
N TYR A 319 -10.37 -15.22 -7.85
CA TYR A 319 -10.20 -14.11 -6.89
C TYR A 319 -9.56 -12.87 -7.54
N CYS A 320 -10.01 -12.55 -8.76
CA CYS A 320 -9.58 -11.38 -9.50
C CYS A 320 -10.82 -10.63 -9.99
N PHE A 321 -10.99 -9.38 -9.61
CA PHE A 321 -12.19 -8.58 -9.84
C PHE A 321 -11.85 -7.36 -10.69
N TYR A 322 -12.77 -6.93 -11.56
CA TYR A 322 -12.46 -5.95 -12.59
C TYR A 322 -13.55 -4.90 -12.70
N GLY A 323 -13.21 -3.66 -12.35
CA GLY A 323 -14.03 -2.49 -12.65
C GLY A 323 -13.86 -2.11 -14.12
N ASN A 324 -14.97 -2.00 -14.85
CA ASN A 324 -14.96 -1.67 -16.28
C ASN A 324 -15.78 -0.42 -16.61
N ASP A 325 -16.51 0.14 -15.64
CA ASP A 325 -17.24 1.40 -15.80
C ASP A 325 -16.31 2.56 -15.45
N THR A 326 -15.93 3.37 -16.44
CA THR A 326 -15.01 4.48 -16.25
C THR A 326 -15.58 5.63 -15.41
N GLU A 327 -16.90 5.72 -15.28
CA GLU A 327 -17.58 6.74 -14.48
C GLU A 327 -17.80 6.26 -13.04
N ASN A 328 -18.18 4.99 -12.86
CA ASN A 328 -18.66 4.49 -11.57
C ASN A 328 -17.71 3.52 -10.86
N SER A 329 -16.84 2.79 -11.57
CA SER A 329 -15.86 1.91 -10.92
C SER A 329 -14.68 2.73 -10.36
N TYR A 330 -14.15 2.29 -9.22
CA TYR A 330 -12.94 2.86 -8.63
C TYR A 330 -11.76 2.73 -9.60
N GLN A 331 -11.10 3.84 -9.90
CA GLN A 331 -9.97 3.91 -10.83
C GLN A 331 -8.65 3.68 -10.09
N GLY A 332 -8.40 2.44 -9.69
CA GLY A 332 -7.16 1.98 -9.09
C GLY A 332 -6.98 0.48 -9.24
N ALA A 333 -5.89 -0.05 -8.69
CA ALA A 333 -5.69 -1.47 -8.47
C ALA A 333 -5.19 -1.69 -7.05
N TYR A 334 -5.50 -2.86 -6.49
CA TYR A 334 -5.06 -3.26 -5.17
C TYR A 334 -5.18 -4.76 -4.95
N GLN A 335 -4.46 -5.24 -3.95
CA GLN A 335 -4.65 -6.53 -3.31
C GLN A 335 -5.48 -6.35 -2.02
N GLY A 336 -6.56 -7.11 -1.88
CA GLY A 336 -7.37 -7.18 -0.66
C GLY A 336 -7.41 -8.60 -0.09
N TYR A 337 -7.96 -8.77 1.12
CA TYR A 337 -7.94 -10.06 1.82
C TYR A 337 -9.27 -10.40 2.49
N PHE A 338 -9.80 -11.60 2.21
CA PHE A 338 -10.99 -12.12 2.87
C PHE A 338 -10.56 -12.91 4.12
N GLU A 339 -10.59 -12.24 5.27
CA GLU A 339 -10.04 -12.73 6.55
C GLU A 339 -10.69 -14.03 7.04
N ALA A 340 -12.01 -14.20 6.87
CA ALA A 340 -12.71 -15.41 7.31
C ALA A 340 -12.51 -16.59 6.34
N GLU A 341 -12.40 -16.31 5.03
CA GLU A 341 -12.05 -17.29 4.01
C GLU A 341 -10.55 -17.63 3.99
N GLY A 342 -9.69 -16.76 4.52
CA GLY A 342 -8.24 -16.91 4.54
C GLY A 342 -7.62 -16.85 3.14
N VAL A 343 -8.12 -15.96 2.27
CA VAL A 343 -7.70 -15.87 0.87
C VAL A 343 -7.48 -14.42 0.43
N PRO A 344 -6.37 -14.11 -0.25
CA PRO A 344 -6.20 -12.82 -0.91
C PRO A 344 -7.01 -12.76 -2.22
N TYR A 345 -7.29 -11.55 -2.67
CA TYR A 345 -7.88 -11.26 -3.97
C TYR A 345 -7.23 -10.02 -4.61
N LEU A 346 -7.43 -9.84 -5.91
CA LEU A 346 -7.00 -8.66 -6.66
C LEU A 346 -8.19 -7.90 -7.24
N TYR A 347 -8.14 -6.57 -7.19
CA TYR A 347 -9.04 -5.69 -7.93
C TYR A 347 -8.26 -4.89 -8.98
N PHE A 348 -8.82 -4.80 -10.18
CA PHE A 348 -8.28 -3.96 -11.25
C PHE A 348 -9.39 -3.08 -11.85
N GLY A 349 -9.34 -1.79 -11.53
CA GLY A 349 -10.25 -0.79 -12.06
C GLY A 349 -9.98 -0.43 -13.52
N PRO A 350 -10.84 0.44 -14.10
CA PRO A 350 -10.64 0.95 -15.44
C PRO A 350 -9.27 1.64 -15.54
N TYR A 351 -8.54 1.41 -16.63
CA TYR A 351 -7.17 1.91 -16.86
C TYR A 351 -6.05 1.29 -16.00
N TYR A 352 -6.33 0.36 -15.10
CA TYR A 352 -5.34 -0.30 -14.23
C TYR A 352 -5.18 -1.80 -14.52
N GLN A 353 -5.54 -2.22 -15.72
CA GLN A 353 -5.52 -3.63 -16.13
C GLN A 353 -4.33 -3.98 -17.02
N ASP A 354 -3.33 -3.10 -17.15
CA ASP A 354 -2.17 -3.35 -18.01
C ASP A 354 -1.15 -4.32 -17.40
N VAL A 355 -0.16 -4.74 -18.18
CA VAL A 355 0.75 -5.83 -17.81
C VAL A 355 1.55 -5.47 -16.55
N MET A 356 1.98 -4.21 -16.40
CA MET A 356 2.80 -3.81 -15.26
C MET A 356 1.98 -3.70 -13.99
N THR A 357 0.78 -3.12 -14.04
CA THR A 357 -0.11 -3.10 -12.86
C THR A 357 -0.43 -4.51 -12.39
N VAL A 358 -0.71 -5.45 -13.29
CA VAL A 358 -0.98 -6.84 -12.90
C VAL A 358 0.25 -7.51 -12.29
N THR A 359 1.44 -7.17 -12.77
CA THR A 359 2.70 -7.67 -12.20
C THR A 359 2.94 -7.11 -10.80
N HIS A 360 2.67 -5.81 -10.59
CA HIS A 360 2.73 -5.15 -9.29
C HIS A 360 1.85 -5.87 -8.26
N GLU A 361 0.55 -5.97 -8.56
CA GLU A 361 -0.43 -6.58 -7.67
C GLU A 361 -0.17 -8.07 -7.43
N LEU A 362 0.38 -8.78 -8.41
CA LEU A 362 0.80 -10.18 -8.23
C LEU A 362 1.88 -10.33 -7.15
N GLY A 363 2.74 -9.33 -6.96
CA GLY A 363 3.74 -9.34 -5.88
C GLY A 363 3.09 -9.21 -4.50
N HIS A 364 2.13 -8.30 -4.34
CA HIS A 364 1.31 -8.22 -3.11
C HIS A 364 0.53 -9.51 -2.88
N TYR A 365 -0.15 -10.02 -3.93
CA TYR A 365 -0.91 -11.26 -3.86
C TYR A 365 -0.05 -12.43 -3.42
N TYR A 366 1.15 -12.56 -3.99
CA TYR A 366 2.07 -13.63 -3.61
C TYR A 366 2.46 -13.54 -2.14
N HIS A 367 2.86 -12.36 -1.65
CA HIS A 367 3.15 -12.16 -0.23
C HIS A 367 1.95 -12.49 0.66
N ALA A 368 0.74 -12.04 0.29
CA ALA A 368 -0.48 -12.29 1.06
C ALA A 368 -0.87 -13.78 1.12
N THR A 369 -0.36 -14.64 0.22
CA THR A 369 -0.50 -16.11 0.37
C THR A 369 0.46 -16.73 1.38
N LYS A 370 1.47 -15.99 1.85
CA LYS A 370 2.52 -16.46 2.76
C LYS A 370 2.37 -15.92 4.18
N GLY A 371 1.98 -14.66 4.29
CA GLY A 371 1.95 -13.94 5.56
C GLY A 371 1.05 -12.71 5.53
N ASN A 372 1.08 -11.99 6.64
CA ASN A 372 0.32 -10.77 6.89
C ASN A 372 1.25 -9.70 7.46
N ASN A 373 2.47 -9.58 6.92
CA ASN A 373 3.37 -8.49 7.26
C ASN A 373 2.73 -7.17 6.80
N ARG A 374 2.80 -6.14 7.65
CA ARG A 374 2.14 -4.84 7.42
C ARG A 374 3.10 -3.67 7.33
N ASP A 375 4.39 -3.93 7.28
CA ASP A 375 5.39 -2.92 7.00
C ASP A 375 5.20 -2.44 5.56
N TYR A 376 4.79 -1.18 5.39
CA TYR A 376 4.47 -0.59 4.10
C TYR A 376 5.68 -0.58 3.15
N ASP A 377 6.89 -0.38 3.67
CA ASP A 377 8.10 -0.36 2.86
C ASP A 377 8.39 -1.77 2.32
N LEU A 378 8.10 -2.82 3.10
CA LEU A 378 8.17 -4.21 2.64
C LEU A 378 7.07 -4.56 1.66
N LEU A 379 5.83 -4.16 1.92
CA LEU A 379 4.72 -4.41 1.02
C LEU A 379 5.01 -3.86 -0.38
N GLU A 380 5.47 -2.61 -0.48
CA GLU A 380 5.90 -2.00 -1.75
C GLU A 380 7.13 -2.70 -2.36
N LEU A 381 8.04 -3.22 -1.53
CA LEU A 381 9.16 -4.01 -2.05
C LEU A 381 8.69 -5.35 -2.65
N HIS A 382 7.65 -5.99 -2.10
CA HIS A 382 7.11 -7.21 -2.67
C HIS A 382 6.52 -6.97 -4.07
N SER A 383 5.77 -5.89 -4.26
CA SER A 383 5.17 -5.57 -5.56
C SER A 383 6.20 -5.08 -6.57
N GLN A 384 6.97 -4.05 -6.21
CA GLN A 384 8.00 -3.48 -7.09
C GLN A 384 9.14 -4.47 -7.37
N GLY A 385 9.48 -5.32 -6.40
CA GLY A 385 10.45 -6.40 -6.59
C GLY A 385 10.01 -7.38 -7.68
N ASN A 386 8.73 -7.75 -7.72
CA ASN A 386 8.17 -8.61 -8.76
C ASN A 386 8.20 -7.94 -10.13
N GLU A 387 7.92 -6.63 -10.21
CA GLU A 387 8.08 -5.87 -11.44
C GLU A 387 9.52 -5.94 -11.97
N MET A 388 10.51 -5.71 -11.10
CA MET A 388 11.91 -5.70 -11.50
C MET A 388 12.40 -7.10 -11.94
N LEU A 389 11.92 -8.17 -11.31
CA LEU A 389 12.14 -9.54 -11.79
C LEU A 389 11.50 -9.76 -13.17
N PHE A 390 10.26 -9.32 -13.36
CA PHE A 390 9.57 -9.43 -14.63
C PHE A 390 10.28 -8.65 -15.75
N LEU A 391 10.78 -7.44 -15.48
CA LEU A 391 11.53 -6.65 -16.45
C LEU A 391 12.88 -7.30 -16.80
N ALA A 392 13.59 -7.88 -15.82
CA ALA A 392 14.81 -8.63 -16.08
C ALA A 392 14.54 -9.85 -16.98
N TYR A 393 13.47 -10.60 -16.69
CA TYR A 393 13.02 -11.70 -17.54
C TYR A 393 12.67 -11.23 -18.96
N LEU A 394 11.90 -10.15 -19.07
CA LEU A 394 11.46 -9.60 -20.35
C LEU A 394 12.64 -9.06 -21.17
N GLY A 395 13.63 -8.45 -20.54
CA GLY A 395 14.85 -8.00 -21.21
C GLY A 395 15.63 -9.14 -21.86
N ALA A 396 15.68 -10.30 -21.22
CA ALA A 396 16.36 -11.48 -21.76
C ALA A 396 15.51 -12.26 -22.78
N ASN A 397 14.19 -12.28 -22.63
CA ASN A 397 13.30 -13.20 -23.36
C ASN A 397 12.27 -12.53 -24.27
N GLY A 398 12.12 -11.21 -24.21
CA GLY A 398 11.06 -10.46 -24.91
C GLY A 398 11.06 -10.67 -26.42
N GLY A 399 12.24 -10.83 -27.03
CA GLY A 399 12.38 -11.17 -28.45
C GLY A 399 11.73 -12.51 -28.81
N ALA A 400 11.88 -13.54 -27.97
CA ALA A 400 11.22 -14.83 -28.16
C ALA A 400 9.69 -14.75 -27.96
N LEU A 401 9.23 -13.76 -27.18
CA LEU A 401 7.82 -13.47 -26.94
C LEU A 401 7.20 -12.58 -28.03
N GLY A 402 7.97 -12.22 -29.06
CA GLY A 402 7.50 -11.46 -30.22
C GLY A 402 7.54 -9.95 -30.08
N LEU A 403 8.28 -9.42 -29.10
CA LEU A 403 8.63 -7.99 -29.04
C LEU A 403 9.83 -7.73 -29.96
N SER A 404 9.73 -6.73 -30.83
CA SER A 404 10.91 -6.25 -31.55
C SER A 404 11.89 -5.59 -30.58
N GLU A 405 13.14 -5.43 -31.00
CA GLU A 405 14.16 -4.72 -30.21
C GLU A 405 13.73 -3.29 -29.88
N THR A 406 13.11 -2.58 -30.83
CA THR A 406 12.59 -1.22 -30.62
C THR A 406 11.49 -1.20 -29.57
N CYS A 407 10.51 -2.10 -29.68
CA CYS A 407 9.39 -2.17 -28.73
C CYS A 407 9.86 -2.59 -27.33
N LEU A 408 10.74 -3.59 -27.24
CA LEU A 408 11.31 -4.05 -25.97
C LEU A 408 12.14 -2.95 -25.29
N THR A 409 13.02 -2.27 -26.03
CA THR A 409 13.81 -1.15 -25.50
C THR A 409 12.90 -0.06 -24.95
N ALA A 410 11.83 0.30 -25.68
CA ALA A 410 10.87 1.29 -25.20
C ALA A 410 10.14 0.87 -23.93
N ILE A 411 9.70 -0.40 -23.83
CA ILE A 411 9.05 -0.93 -22.62
C ILE A 411 10.00 -0.82 -21.42
N LEU A 412 11.23 -1.31 -21.57
CA LEU A 412 12.22 -1.31 -20.49
C LEU A 412 12.63 0.11 -20.09
N THR A 413 12.98 0.97 -21.06
CA THR A 413 13.38 2.36 -20.79
C THR A 413 12.27 3.12 -20.09
N ARG A 414 11.01 2.98 -20.54
CA ARG A 414 9.87 3.60 -19.85
C ARG A 414 9.76 3.13 -18.41
N GLN A 415 9.81 1.82 -18.16
CA GLN A 415 9.61 1.30 -16.81
C GLN A 415 10.76 1.64 -15.86
N TYR A 416 12.00 1.68 -16.35
CA TYR A 416 13.11 2.20 -15.54
C TYR A 416 12.99 3.71 -15.31
N ALA A 417 12.51 4.50 -16.28
CA ALA A 417 12.23 5.91 -16.07
C ALA A 417 11.15 6.10 -14.99
N ASP A 418 10.02 5.40 -15.12
CA ASP A 418 8.89 5.40 -14.20
C ASP A 418 9.34 5.05 -12.76
N MET A 419 10.16 4.00 -12.61
CA MET A 419 10.67 3.56 -11.31
C MET A 419 11.70 4.54 -10.70
N LEU A 420 12.61 5.09 -11.51
CA LEU A 420 13.57 6.10 -11.04
C LEU A 420 12.87 7.40 -10.64
N ASP A 421 11.84 7.81 -11.38
CA ASP A 421 11.03 8.97 -11.05
C ASP A 421 10.26 8.76 -9.74
N SER A 422 9.68 7.58 -9.54
CA SER A 422 9.04 7.18 -8.27
C SER A 422 9.99 7.33 -7.07
N VAL A 423 11.25 6.88 -7.19
CA VAL A 423 12.26 7.05 -6.13
C VAL A 423 12.59 8.52 -5.87
N VAL A 424 12.73 9.33 -6.92
CA VAL A 424 13.04 10.77 -6.82
C VAL A 424 11.88 11.55 -6.19
N ILE A 425 10.66 11.31 -6.66
CA ILE A 425 9.44 11.91 -6.13
C ILE A 425 9.22 11.49 -4.68
N GLY A 426 9.39 10.21 -4.35
CA GLY A 426 9.25 9.70 -2.98
C GLY A 426 10.19 10.39 -2.00
N ALA A 427 11.47 10.56 -2.39
CA ALA A 427 12.46 11.28 -1.58
C ALA A 427 12.14 12.77 -1.45
N ALA A 428 11.74 13.42 -2.54
CA ALA A 428 11.42 14.85 -2.55
C ALA A 428 10.20 15.16 -1.69
N MET A 429 9.11 14.40 -1.86
CA MET A 429 7.88 14.58 -1.09
C MET A 429 8.15 14.40 0.40
N TYR A 430 8.85 13.33 0.78
CA TYR A 430 9.20 13.12 2.18
C TYR A 430 10.05 14.26 2.76
N GLU A 431 11.04 14.78 2.01
CA GLU A 431 11.84 15.92 2.49
C GLU A 431 11.00 17.20 2.63
N PHE A 432 10.05 17.45 1.74
CA PHE A 432 9.10 18.55 1.86
C PHE A 432 8.25 18.41 3.12
N GLU A 433 7.61 17.24 3.30
CA GLU A 433 6.74 16.96 4.43
C GLU A 433 7.49 17.02 5.77
N LEU A 434 8.66 16.38 5.86
CA LEU A 434 9.49 16.39 7.07
C LEU A 434 9.81 17.81 7.50
N ARG A 435 10.25 18.67 6.56
CA ARG A 435 10.57 20.07 6.85
C ARG A 435 9.34 20.88 7.26
N CYS A 436 8.16 20.58 6.72
CA CYS A 436 6.91 21.22 7.10
C CYS A 436 6.47 20.80 8.51
N TYR A 437 6.53 19.51 8.85
CA TYR A 437 6.15 19.02 10.18
C TYR A 437 7.12 19.46 11.28
N GLU A 438 8.42 19.54 11.00
CA GLU A 438 9.45 20.02 11.94
C GLU A 438 9.45 21.56 12.12
N ALA A 439 8.76 22.31 11.25
CA ALA A 439 8.74 23.77 11.31
C ALA A 439 7.96 24.28 12.53
N THR A 440 8.58 25.17 13.30
CA THR A 440 7.89 25.91 14.36
C THR A 440 7.01 27.00 13.75
N ASP A 441 5.70 26.96 14.04
CA ASP A 441 4.72 27.95 13.55
C ASP A 441 4.70 28.08 12.01
N LEU A 442 4.62 26.94 11.31
CA LEU A 442 4.59 26.87 9.84
C LEU A 442 3.55 27.83 9.26
N GLN A 443 3.97 28.74 8.37
CA GLN A 443 3.11 29.64 7.60
C GLN A 443 3.09 29.27 6.11
N PRO A 444 2.03 29.61 5.34
CA PRO A 444 1.94 29.33 3.90
C PRO A 444 3.15 29.78 3.09
N GLU A 445 3.71 30.97 3.39
CA GLU A 445 4.87 31.49 2.66
C GLU A 445 6.14 30.66 2.94
N SER A 446 6.32 30.22 4.19
CA SER A 446 7.44 29.34 4.53
C SER A 446 7.28 27.93 3.97
N ALA A 447 6.05 27.40 3.93
CA ALA A 447 5.77 26.11 3.31
C ALA A 447 6.01 26.16 1.80
N ARG A 448 5.62 27.25 1.14
CA ARG A 448 5.95 27.55 -0.26
C ARG A 448 7.45 27.58 -0.50
N GLU A 449 8.21 28.29 0.34
CA GLU A 449 9.67 28.34 0.21
C GLU A 449 10.30 26.94 0.40
N ILE A 450 9.79 26.11 1.32
CA ILE A 450 10.25 24.73 1.48
C ILE A 450 9.99 23.94 0.19
N LEU A 451 8.77 24.01 -0.35
CA LEU A 451 8.38 23.30 -1.57
C LEU A 451 9.25 23.70 -2.77
N ASP A 452 9.41 24.99 -3.03
CA ASP A 452 10.21 25.51 -4.15
C ASP A 452 11.66 25.01 -4.07
N ASN A 453 12.25 25.05 -2.87
CA ASN A 453 13.61 24.56 -2.65
C ASN A 453 13.74 23.05 -2.88
N VAL A 454 12.76 22.26 -2.44
CA VAL A 454 12.74 20.80 -2.64
C VAL A 454 12.56 20.48 -4.11
N MET A 455 11.58 21.07 -4.78
CA MET A 455 11.35 20.87 -6.21
C MET A 455 12.59 21.22 -7.03
N GLN A 456 13.25 22.34 -6.72
CA GLN A 456 14.51 22.72 -7.37
C GLN A 456 15.62 21.68 -7.10
N LYS A 457 15.77 21.21 -5.86
CA LYS A 457 16.81 20.24 -5.46
C LYS A 457 16.70 18.92 -6.22
N TYR A 458 15.48 18.43 -6.42
CA TYR A 458 15.22 17.14 -7.07
C TYR A 458 14.90 17.26 -8.57
N GLY A 459 14.73 18.47 -9.10
CA GLY A 459 14.40 18.70 -10.51
C GLY A 459 12.94 18.40 -10.85
N ILE A 460 12.03 18.54 -9.89
CA ILE A 460 10.60 18.28 -10.03
C ILE A 460 9.90 19.54 -10.54
N SER A 461 8.99 19.39 -11.50
CA SER A 461 8.21 20.50 -12.06
C SER A 461 6.72 20.46 -11.73
N ASN A 462 6.19 19.33 -11.27
CA ASN A 462 4.76 19.17 -10.98
C ASN A 462 4.45 19.44 -9.51
N GLU A 463 4.14 20.70 -9.21
CA GLU A 463 3.82 21.16 -7.86
C GLU A 463 2.52 20.55 -7.32
N GLU A 464 1.46 20.56 -8.15
CA GLU A 464 0.12 20.07 -7.83
C GLU A 464 0.19 18.62 -7.35
N TYR A 465 0.95 17.78 -8.07
CA TYR A 465 1.15 16.40 -7.68
C TYR A 465 1.81 16.25 -6.30
N ILE A 466 2.82 17.08 -5.95
CA ILE A 466 3.47 16.99 -4.64
C ILE A 466 2.50 17.40 -3.53
N LEU A 467 1.80 18.50 -3.72
CA LEU A 467 0.90 19.05 -2.70
C LEU A 467 -0.33 18.17 -2.47
N ASP A 468 -0.98 17.71 -3.54
CA ASP A 468 -2.18 16.87 -3.44
C ASP A 468 -1.89 15.56 -2.71
N ASN A 469 -0.78 14.90 -3.05
CA ASN A 469 -0.41 13.64 -2.42
C ASN A 469 0.10 13.81 -0.98
N ALA A 470 0.85 14.87 -0.68
CA ALA A 470 1.25 15.17 0.70
C ALA A 470 0.04 15.52 1.59
N ALA A 471 -1.04 16.05 1.00
CA ALA A 471 -2.28 16.32 1.72
C ALA A 471 -3.02 15.04 2.09
N VAL A 472 -3.14 14.06 1.18
CA VAL A 472 -3.99 12.86 1.39
C VAL A 472 -3.25 11.61 1.84
N SER A 473 -1.93 11.57 1.76
CA SER A 473 -1.12 10.38 2.14
C SER A 473 0.18 10.80 2.83
N PRO A 474 0.08 11.43 4.02
CA PRO A 474 1.21 12.10 4.63
C PRO A 474 2.34 11.15 5.01
N LEU A 475 3.58 11.42 4.59
CA LEU A 475 4.80 10.68 4.93
C LEU A 475 4.81 9.22 4.46
N TYR A 476 3.87 8.85 3.58
CA TYR A 476 3.81 7.54 2.94
C TYR A 476 4.89 7.40 1.86
N TYR A 477 5.10 8.45 1.06
CA TYR A 477 5.85 8.37 -0.19
C TYR A 477 7.33 8.00 -0.08
N ILE A 478 7.93 8.09 1.11
CA ILE A 478 9.28 7.53 1.35
C ILE A 478 9.31 6.02 1.15
N SER A 479 8.19 5.32 1.33
CA SER A 479 8.06 3.89 1.06
C SER A 479 8.49 3.57 -0.37
N TYR A 480 8.01 4.31 -1.37
CA TYR A 480 8.42 4.18 -2.77
C TYR A 480 9.92 4.42 -3.00
N ALA A 481 10.55 5.33 -2.25
CA ALA A 481 11.99 5.57 -2.37
C ALA A 481 12.81 4.42 -1.78
N VAL A 482 12.43 3.93 -0.60
CA VAL A 482 13.13 2.87 0.13
C VAL A 482 12.95 1.51 -0.55
N SER A 483 11.70 1.16 -0.87
CA SER A 483 11.36 -0.04 -1.61
C SER A 483 11.93 0.02 -3.02
N GLY A 484 11.86 1.19 -3.69
CA GLY A 484 12.24 1.33 -5.09
C GLY A 484 13.73 1.13 -5.33
N VAL A 485 14.59 1.69 -4.47
CA VAL A 485 16.05 1.42 -4.51
C VAL A 485 16.34 -0.07 -4.31
N SER A 486 15.62 -0.71 -3.39
CA SER A 486 15.77 -2.13 -3.08
C SER A 486 15.33 -3.00 -4.26
N ALA A 487 14.15 -2.74 -4.83
CA ALA A 487 13.61 -3.42 -5.99
C ALA A 487 14.51 -3.27 -7.23
N LEU A 488 15.00 -2.07 -7.52
CA LEU A 488 15.94 -1.85 -8.63
C LEU A 488 17.25 -2.63 -8.44
N THR A 489 17.71 -2.78 -7.19
CA THR A 489 18.90 -3.58 -6.86
C THR A 489 18.64 -5.06 -7.08
N LEU A 490 17.45 -5.56 -6.71
CA LEU A 490 16.98 -6.91 -7.02
C LEU A 490 16.91 -7.14 -8.54
N GLY A 491 16.38 -6.18 -9.31
CA GLY A 491 16.34 -6.24 -10.77
C GLY A 491 17.73 -6.32 -11.40
N ALA A 492 18.68 -5.52 -10.92
CA ALA A 492 20.08 -5.59 -11.36
C ALA A 492 20.71 -6.96 -11.06
N ALA A 493 20.42 -7.54 -9.88
CA ALA A 493 20.85 -8.89 -9.56
C ALA A 493 20.19 -9.94 -10.50
N ALA A 494 18.92 -9.77 -10.83
CA ALA A 494 18.17 -10.68 -11.71
C ALA A 494 18.67 -10.67 -13.15
N GLN A 495 19.17 -9.53 -13.64
CA GLN A 495 19.84 -9.46 -14.95
C GLN A 495 21.12 -10.30 -15.01
N ALA A 496 21.82 -10.46 -13.88
CA ALA A 496 23.06 -11.23 -13.79
C ALA A 496 22.82 -12.72 -13.44
N ASP A 497 21.92 -12.99 -12.50
CA ASP A 497 21.53 -14.32 -12.03
C ASP A 497 20.03 -14.34 -11.69
N PHE A 498 19.21 -14.60 -12.70
CA PHE A 498 17.76 -14.59 -12.56
C PHE A 498 17.27 -15.60 -11.52
N ALA A 499 17.79 -16.82 -11.52
CA ALA A 499 17.37 -17.86 -10.58
C ALA A 499 17.75 -17.52 -9.13
N GLY A 500 18.95 -16.97 -8.91
CA GLY A 500 19.37 -16.49 -7.61
C GLY A 500 18.49 -15.34 -7.09
N ALA A 501 18.13 -14.39 -7.96
CA ALA A 501 17.25 -13.28 -7.60
C ALA A 501 15.81 -13.73 -7.29
N VAL A 502 15.26 -14.69 -8.04
CA VAL A 502 13.96 -15.29 -7.74
C VAL A 502 13.97 -15.98 -6.37
N ALA A 503 15.01 -16.76 -6.06
CA ALA A 503 15.13 -17.42 -4.75
C ALA A 503 15.25 -16.42 -3.59
N LEU A 504 15.96 -15.31 -3.80
CA LEU A 504 16.06 -14.21 -2.85
C LEU A 504 14.68 -13.55 -2.63
N TYR A 505 13.95 -13.28 -3.71
CA TYR A 505 12.61 -12.70 -3.66
C TYR A 505 11.58 -13.60 -2.96
N GLU A 506 11.56 -14.91 -3.27
CA GLU A 506 10.68 -15.86 -2.58
C GLU A 506 10.99 -15.94 -1.08
N SER A 507 12.28 -15.85 -0.71
CA SER A 507 12.69 -15.80 0.69
C SER A 507 12.21 -14.53 1.38
N LEU A 508 12.29 -13.38 0.70
CA LEU A 508 11.81 -12.09 1.20
C LEU A 508 10.30 -12.11 1.48
N CYS A 509 9.49 -12.59 0.51
CA CYS A 509 8.04 -12.70 0.67
C CYS A 509 7.60 -13.66 1.79
N SER A 510 8.52 -14.51 2.29
CA SER A 510 8.27 -15.51 3.33
C SER A 510 8.82 -15.10 4.71
N VAL A 511 9.33 -13.87 4.86
CA VAL A 511 9.82 -13.34 6.14
C VAL A 511 8.66 -13.27 7.16
N GLU A 512 8.97 -13.45 8.44
CA GLU A 512 7.99 -13.44 9.53
C GLU A 512 7.20 -12.12 9.57
N ASP A 513 5.88 -12.23 9.83
CA ASP A 513 4.91 -11.12 9.82
C ASP A 513 5.26 -9.92 10.72
N GLU A 514 6.13 -10.09 11.72
CA GLU A 514 6.50 -9.05 12.69
C GLU A 514 7.83 -8.35 12.35
N SER A 515 8.48 -8.71 11.25
CA SER A 515 9.77 -8.13 10.86
C SER A 515 9.56 -6.74 10.24
N GLY A 516 10.35 -5.77 10.69
CA GLY A 516 10.46 -4.48 10.01
C GLY A 516 11.30 -4.57 8.74
N PHE A 517 11.28 -3.51 7.93
CA PHE A 517 11.97 -3.44 6.64
C PHE A 517 13.45 -3.86 6.68
N ILE A 518 14.25 -3.25 7.54
CA ILE A 518 15.69 -3.52 7.62
C ILE A 518 15.98 -4.90 8.20
N GLU A 519 15.18 -5.35 9.16
CA GLU A 519 15.27 -6.71 9.69
C GLU A 519 15.03 -7.75 8.58
N ALA A 520 13.98 -7.56 7.78
CA ALA A 520 13.65 -8.46 6.68
C ALA A 520 14.77 -8.51 5.63
N LEU A 521 15.26 -7.36 5.14
CA LEU A 521 16.38 -7.33 4.18
C LEU A 521 17.61 -8.06 4.70
N ARG A 522 17.97 -7.81 5.97
CA ARG A 522 19.12 -8.46 6.60
C ARG A 522 18.94 -9.97 6.71
N SER A 523 17.72 -10.43 7.02
CA SER A 523 17.42 -11.85 7.20
C SER A 523 17.63 -12.68 5.93
N VAL A 524 17.36 -12.08 4.76
CA VAL A 524 17.53 -12.72 3.45
C VAL A 524 18.86 -12.38 2.77
N GLY A 525 19.67 -11.51 3.38
CA GLY A 525 20.96 -11.09 2.85
C GLY A 525 20.88 -10.11 1.69
N MET A 526 19.79 -9.35 1.60
CA MET A 526 19.61 -8.28 0.61
C MET A 526 20.33 -7.00 1.07
N ASP A 527 20.93 -6.29 0.11
CA ASP A 527 21.62 -5.04 0.40
C ASP A 527 20.65 -3.94 0.85
N SER A 528 21.07 -3.15 1.84
CA SER A 528 20.25 -2.06 2.36
C SER A 528 20.22 -0.86 1.41
N PRO A 529 19.05 -0.23 1.18
CA PRO A 529 18.96 0.99 0.39
C PRO A 529 19.61 2.20 1.08
N PHE A 530 20.08 2.07 2.34
CA PHE A 530 20.77 3.13 3.07
C PHE A 530 22.29 3.08 2.92
N GLU A 531 22.81 2.20 2.05
CA GLU A 531 24.23 2.08 1.75
C GLU A 531 24.53 2.58 0.33
N GLU A 532 25.57 3.41 0.20
CA GLU A 532 26.00 4.03 -1.08
C GLU A 532 26.23 3.00 -2.20
N LYS A 533 26.68 1.80 -1.84
CA LYS A 533 26.98 0.73 -2.80
C LYS A 533 25.76 0.34 -3.66
N ALA A 534 24.53 0.43 -3.11
CA ALA A 534 23.30 0.13 -3.84
C ALA A 534 23.16 1.11 -5.03
N TYR A 535 23.30 2.40 -4.77
CA TYR A 535 23.19 3.46 -5.77
C TYR A 535 24.27 3.40 -6.86
N LEU A 536 25.51 3.03 -6.47
CA LEU A 536 26.58 2.80 -7.44
C LEU A 536 26.28 1.63 -8.37
N ALA A 537 25.69 0.55 -7.84
CA ALA A 537 25.24 -0.58 -8.63
C ALA A 537 24.09 -0.20 -9.58
N LEU A 538 23.10 0.55 -9.09
CA LEU A 538 21.98 1.05 -9.91
C LEU A 538 22.45 1.89 -11.10
N ARG A 539 23.37 2.82 -10.86
CA ARG A 539 23.93 3.65 -11.93
C ARG A 539 24.65 2.81 -12.97
N ALA A 540 25.36 1.76 -12.55
CA ALA A 540 26.04 0.87 -13.47
C ALA A 540 25.04 0.06 -14.31
N SER A 541 24.05 -0.57 -13.68
CA SER A 541 23.08 -1.45 -14.36
C SER A 541 22.16 -0.69 -15.32
N LEU A 542 21.80 0.56 -15.01
CA LEU A 542 20.85 1.33 -15.82
C LEU A 542 21.51 2.29 -16.83
N SER A 543 22.85 2.33 -16.88
CA SER A 543 23.59 3.25 -17.75
C SER A 543 23.31 3.07 -19.24
N GLU A 544 22.94 1.87 -19.69
CA GLU A 544 22.55 1.60 -21.09
C GLU A 544 21.22 2.26 -21.47
N TYR A 545 20.30 2.38 -20.51
CA TYR A 545 19.01 3.04 -20.70
C TYR A 545 19.13 4.56 -20.66
N ALA A 546 20.22 5.10 -20.13
CA ALA A 546 20.51 6.54 -20.11
C ALA A 546 21.09 7.07 -21.44
N ASN A 547 21.79 6.23 -22.23
CA ASN A 547 22.56 6.68 -23.39
C ASN A 547 22.10 6.11 -24.75
N GLY A 548 21.03 5.32 -24.79
CA GLY A 548 20.54 4.68 -26.02
C GLY A 548 21.52 3.70 -26.67
N GLN A 549 22.56 3.27 -25.96
CA GLN A 549 23.57 2.32 -26.44
C GLN A 549 23.72 1.18 -25.42
N LYS A 550 23.40 -0.05 -25.83
CA LYS A 550 23.76 -1.26 -25.06
C LYS A 550 25.28 -1.34 -24.92
N ALA A 551 25.76 -1.66 -23.73
CA ALA A 551 27.14 -2.11 -23.56
C ALA A 551 27.31 -3.44 -24.34
N ALA A 552 28.20 -3.43 -25.31
CA ALA A 552 28.40 -4.51 -26.29
C ALA A 552 28.98 -5.81 -25.68
#